data_AF-A0A933YYW9-F1
#
_entry.id   AF-A0A933YYW9-F1
#
_cell.length_a   1.000
_cell.length_b   1.000
_cell.length_c   1.000
_cell.angle_alpha   90.00
_cell.angle_beta   90.00
_cell.angle_gamma   90.00
#
_symmetry.space_group_name_H-M   'P 1'
#
loop_
_entity.id
_entity.type
_entity.pdbx_description
1 polymer ?
#
loop_
_entity_poly.entity_id
_entity_poly.type
_entity_poly.pdbx_seq_one_letter_code
_entity_poly.pdbx_strand_id
1 'polypeptide(L)'
;MKKTILMLLCMIALVACTTTTPDGKRSQTGFGKAFTGIAKLVLSPIQIAAGMVEGIASMPYYLSTSLENINKGMIASNAKVTLDDTYESAYGKRISGVAASGDTGETFQRMKHASEYFQKVLSRYGVKDANHYILTSIDTANSKGFTLFAVVYRPFDTIRVIDKYDGVTVRTFTISDRLYYEPFEKDVTGRRIDTVVDWSGLPRELIKTQKAQAVMLTMAANMVVNEKKSPEYWDVEKRWIAGEFEEITEQKMNAVRNKMKIE
;
A
#
# COMPACT_ATOMS: atom_id res chain seq x y z
N MET A 1 -4.46 -79.41 9.88
CA MET A 1 -5.23 -78.47 10.72
C MET A 1 -4.45 -77.16 10.77
N LYS A 2 -4.92 -76.16 10.01
CA LYS A 2 -5.53 -74.94 10.55
C LYS A 2 -4.49 -74.11 11.33
N LYS A 3 -3.76 -73.24 10.64
CA LYS A 3 -4.12 -71.81 10.51
C LYS A 3 -4.35 -71.14 11.87
N THR A 4 -3.32 -71.06 12.72
CA THR A 4 -3.31 -70.16 13.89
C THR A 4 -1.90 -69.90 14.45
N ILE A 5 -0.84 -69.97 13.64
CA ILE A 5 0.55 -69.65 14.05
C ILE A 5 1.06 -68.39 13.30
N LEU A 6 0.14 -67.46 13.01
CA LEU A 6 0.48 -66.16 12.40
C LEU A 6 -0.37 -65.02 12.98
N MET A 7 -0.74 -65.15 14.26
CA MET A 7 -1.59 -64.18 14.95
C MET A 7 -1.17 -63.98 16.41
N LEU A 8 0.12 -64.12 16.70
CA LEU A 8 0.70 -63.82 18.02
C LEU A 8 2.02 -63.00 17.92
N LEU A 9 2.33 -62.46 16.74
CA LEU A 9 3.48 -61.57 16.51
C LEU A 9 3.06 -60.12 16.10
N CYS A 10 1.77 -59.80 16.16
CA CYS A 10 1.23 -58.48 15.80
C CYS A 10 0.61 -57.69 16.97
N MET A 11 0.77 -58.14 18.23
CA MET A 11 0.22 -57.43 19.40
C MET A 11 1.27 -57.01 20.45
N ILE A 12 2.57 -57.07 20.14
CA ILE A 12 3.66 -56.59 21.03
C ILE A 12 4.50 -55.52 20.30
N ALA A 13 3.85 -54.65 19.53
CA ALA A 13 4.46 -53.44 18.97
C ALA A 13 3.56 -52.20 19.17
N LEU A 14 2.72 -52.25 20.21
CA LEU A 14 2.02 -51.09 20.74
C LEU A 14 2.65 -50.80 22.09
N VAL A 15 3.06 -49.54 22.28
CA VAL A 15 3.77 -48.92 23.42
C VAL A 15 5.26 -48.69 23.13
N ALA A 16 5.59 -47.38 23.02
CA ALA A 16 6.87 -46.75 22.63
C ALA A 16 7.14 -46.77 21.12
N CYS A 17 7.08 -45.70 20.33
CA CYS A 17 7.21 -44.27 20.60
C CYS A 17 6.08 -43.50 19.92
N THR A 18 5.23 -42.84 20.70
CA THR A 18 4.48 -41.68 20.23
C THR A 18 5.49 -40.58 19.94
N THR A 19 5.99 -40.50 18.71
CA THR A 19 6.51 -39.24 18.19
C THR A 19 5.32 -38.31 18.10
N THR A 20 5.09 -37.55 19.17
CA THR A 20 4.38 -36.29 19.08
C THR A 20 5.12 -35.48 18.02
N THR A 21 4.57 -35.47 16.81
CA THR A 21 4.87 -34.47 15.81
C THR A 21 4.79 -33.14 16.55
N PRO A 22 5.89 -32.39 16.71
CA PRO A 22 5.76 -31.00 17.11
C PRO A 22 4.95 -30.40 15.99
N ASP A 23 3.71 -30.07 16.33
CA ASP A 23 2.83 -29.22 15.57
C ASP A 23 3.70 -28.20 14.88
N GLY A 24 3.72 -28.27 13.54
CA GLY A 24 4.60 -27.48 12.73
C GLY A 24 4.30 -26.04 13.10
N LYS A 25 5.13 -25.47 13.98
CA LYS A 25 5.32 -24.04 14.13
C LYS A 25 5.84 -23.63 12.77
N ARG A 26 4.90 -23.41 11.85
CA ARG A 26 5.03 -22.50 10.74
C ARG A 26 5.65 -21.30 11.40
N SER A 27 6.95 -21.09 11.14
CA SER A 27 7.62 -19.91 11.61
C SER A 27 6.69 -18.79 11.19
N GLN A 28 6.14 -18.06 12.16
CA GLN A 28 5.61 -16.76 11.87
C GLN A 28 6.83 -15.98 11.41
N THR A 29 7.04 -15.99 10.09
CA THR A 29 8.01 -15.17 9.38
C THR A 29 7.78 -13.73 9.87
N GLY A 30 8.85 -12.94 9.93
CA GLY A 30 8.93 -11.64 10.62
C GLY A 30 7.76 -10.69 10.37
N PHE A 31 7.10 -10.84 9.22
CA PHE A 31 5.82 -10.25 8.86
C PHE A 31 4.74 -10.33 9.96
N GLY A 32 4.38 -11.51 10.46
CA GLY A 32 3.27 -11.65 11.42
C GLY A 32 3.48 -10.83 12.71
N LYS A 33 4.73 -10.75 13.17
CA LYS A 33 5.12 -9.96 14.35
C LYS A 33 5.13 -8.46 14.07
N ALA A 34 5.58 -8.05 12.87
CA ALA A 34 5.56 -6.66 12.42
C ALA A 34 4.15 -6.06 12.38
N PHE A 35 3.13 -6.82 11.97
CA PHE A 35 1.74 -6.35 11.94
C PHE A 35 1.11 -6.21 13.34
N THR A 36 1.42 -7.12 14.26
CA THR A 36 0.94 -7.02 15.65
C THR A 36 1.46 -5.79 16.38
N GLY A 37 2.67 -5.31 16.08
CA GLY A 37 3.23 -4.09 16.69
C GLY A 37 2.51 -2.81 16.22
N ILE A 38 2.09 -2.76 14.96
CA ILE A 38 1.39 -1.61 14.37
C ILE A 38 0.00 -1.40 15.01
N ALA A 39 -0.69 -2.48 15.37
CA ALA A 39 -2.07 -2.46 15.88
C ALA A 39 -2.27 -1.70 17.21
N LYS A 40 -1.20 -1.35 17.92
CA LYS A 40 -1.25 -0.60 19.20
C LYS A 40 -0.42 0.68 19.20
N LEU A 41 0.12 1.07 18.05
CA LEU A 41 1.05 2.19 17.96
C LEU A 41 0.31 3.54 17.99
N VAL A 42 0.57 4.34 19.02
CA VAL A 42 0.16 5.74 19.06
C VAL A 42 1.39 6.60 18.78
N LEU A 43 1.38 7.32 17.66
CA LEU A 43 2.52 8.10 17.22
C LEU A 43 2.64 9.42 18.00
N SER A 44 3.86 9.79 18.36
CA SER A 44 4.19 11.15 18.80
C SER A 44 4.25 12.13 17.61
N PRO A 45 4.19 13.46 17.84
CA PRO A 45 4.32 14.45 16.76
C PRO A 45 5.60 14.31 15.93
N ILE A 46 6.72 13.97 16.56
CA ILE A 46 8.01 13.76 15.86
C ILE A 46 7.92 12.54 14.93
N GLN A 47 7.28 11.46 15.39
CA GLN A 47 7.10 10.27 14.57
C GLN A 47 6.12 10.52 13.42
N ILE A 48 5.08 11.34 13.63
CA ILE A 48 4.18 11.81 12.57
C ILE A 48 4.95 12.63 11.52
N ALA A 49 5.82 13.54 11.94
CA ALA A 49 6.65 14.31 11.01
C ALA A 49 7.60 13.40 10.21
N ALA A 50 8.26 12.44 10.89
CA ALA A 50 9.17 11.50 10.25
C ALA A 50 8.44 10.60 9.23
N GLY A 51 7.24 10.11 9.57
CA GLY A 51 6.44 9.29 8.66
C GLY A 51 5.95 10.06 7.43
N MET A 52 5.65 11.36 7.55
CA MET A 52 5.26 12.18 6.40
C MET A 52 6.34 12.23 5.33
N VAL A 53 7.62 12.29 5.70
CA VAL A 53 8.75 12.26 4.75
C VAL A 53 8.79 10.96 3.95
N GLU A 54 8.34 9.86 4.55
CA GLU A 54 8.34 8.54 3.93
C GLU A 54 7.13 8.27 3.01
N GLY A 55 6.14 9.17 2.99
CA GLY A 55 5.01 9.09 2.08
C GLY A 55 4.06 7.92 2.37
N ILE A 56 3.52 7.29 1.33
CA ILE A 56 2.51 6.22 1.45
C ILE A 56 3.02 5.06 2.33
N ALA A 57 4.33 4.80 2.30
CA ALA A 57 4.93 3.70 3.04
C ALA A 57 4.84 3.82 4.57
N SER A 58 4.57 5.02 5.11
CA SER A 58 4.37 5.22 6.54
C SER A 58 2.94 5.00 6.99
N MET A 59 1.96 5.02 6.07
CA MET A 59 0.53 4.92 6.37
C MET A 59 0.17 3.82 7.38
N PRO A 60 0.71 2.58 7.30
CA PRO A 60 0.42 1.54 8.28
C PRO A 60 0.56 1.99 9.75
N TYR A 61 1.61 2.76 10.04
CA TYR A 61 1.95 3.19 11.41
C TYR A 61 0.99 4.24 11.98
N TYR A 62 0.16 4.87 11.14
CA TYR A 62 -0.83 5.85 11.56
C TYR A 62 -2.17 5.21 11.92
N LEU A 63 -2.43 3.98 11.46
CA LEU A 63 -3.78 3.40 11.50
C LEU A 63 -4.34 3.21 12.91
N SER A 64 -3.47 3.06 13.91
CA SER A 64 -3.85 2.93 15.32
C SER A 64 -3.96 4.28 16.06
N THR A 65 -3.45 5.37 15.47
CA THR A 65 -3.54 6.73 16.06
C THR A 65 -4.86 7.39 15.65
N SER A 66 -5.55 8.12 16.55
CA SER A 66 -6.83 8.79 16.21
C SER A 66 -6.66 9.86 15.12
N LEU A 67 -7.72 10.15 14.36
CA LEU A 67 -7.67 11.16 13.28
C LEU A 67 -7.24 12.53 13.81
N GLU A 68 -7.76 12.92 14.97
CA GLU A 68 -7.46 14.19 15.61
C GLU A 68 -5.98 14.28 16.00
N ASN A 69 -5.41 13.20 16.53
CA ASN A 69 -4.01 13.14 16.92
C ASN A 69 -3.08 13.11 15.70
N ILE A 70 -3.45 12.39 14.65
CA ILE A 70 -2.73 12.44 13.37
C ILE A 70 -2.72 13.87 12.84
N ASN A 71 -3.89 14.51 12.77
CA ASN A 71 -4.03 15.87 12.23
C ASN A 71 -3.26 16.90 13.08
N LYS A 72 -3.34 16.82 14.40
CA LYS A 72 -2.55 17.67 15.31
C LYS A 72 -1.06 17.51 15.09
N GLY A 73 -0.58 16.27 14.91
CA GLY A 73 0.82 16.01 14.60
C GLY A 73 1.24 16.60 13.24
N MET A 74 0.40 16.47 12.21
CA MET A 74 0.63 17.07 10.89
C MET A 74 0.72 18.59 10.98
N ILE A 75 -0.20 19.25 11.69
CA ILE A 75 -0.17 20.70 11.92
C ILE A 75 1.11 21.10 12.67
N ALA A 76 1.44 20.40 13.75
CA ALA A 76 2.66 20.68 14.54
C ALA A 76 3.94 20.50 13.71
N SER A 77 3.92 19.62 12.70
CA SER A 77 5.03 19.41 11.77
C SER A 77 5.02 20.32 10.54
N ASN A 78 4.09 21.29 10.48
CA ASN A 78 3.91 22.20 9.34
C ASN A 78 3.68 21.44 8.01
N ALA A 79 2.87 20.38 8.04
CA ALA A 79 2.47 19.66 6.85
C ALA A 79 1.76 20.60 5.86
N LYS A 80 2.09 20.48 4.58
CA LYS A 80 1.46 21.32 3.55
C LYS A 80 0.02 20.92 3.30
N VAL A 81 -0.28 19.62 3.37
CA VAL A 81 -1.64 19.07 3.30
C VAL A 81 -1.88 18.30 4.59
N THR A 82 -2.88 18.67 5.38
CA THR A 82 -3.25 17.94 6.60
C THR A 82 -4.33 16.89 6.31
N LEU A 83 -4.62 16.08 7.32
CA LEU A 83 -5.68 15.08 7.22
C LEU A 83 -7.06 15.77 7.14
N ASP A 84 -7.27 16.86 7.87
CA ASP A 84 -8.53 17.61 7.84
C ASP A 84 -8.79 18.18 6.44
N ASP A 85 -7.75 18.69 5.81
CA ASP A 85 -7.83 19.23 4.45
C ASP A 85 -8.16 18.14 3.43
N THR A 86 -7.59 16.95 3.63
CA THR A 86 -7.90 15.77 2.80
C THR A 86 -9.35 15.38 2.95
N TYR A 87 -9.86 15.33 4.18
CA TYR A 87 -11.26 15.02 4.46
C TYR A 87 -12.20 16.05 3.83
N GLU A 88 -11.89 17.34 3.98
CA GLU A 88 -12.71 18.44 3.47
C GLU A 88 -12.72 18.48 1.93
N SER A 89 -11.60 18.15 1.28
CA SER A 89 -11.45 18.14 -0.17
C SER A 89 -12.03 16.90 -0.83
N ALA A 90 -11.71 15.73 -0.27
CA ALA A 90 -12.10 14.45 -0.86
C ALA A 90 -13.57 14.14 -0.58
N TYR A 91 -14.00 14.31 0.68
CA TYR A 91 -15.29 13.82 1.18
C TYR A 91 -16.27 14.93 1.58
N GLY A 92 -15.87 16.20 1.46
CA GLY A 92 -16.73 17.34 1.79
C GLY A 92 -17.06 17.49 3.28
N LYS A 93 -16.32 16.83 4.17
CA LYS A 93 -16.52 16.90 5.64
C LYS A 93 -15.20 17.18 6.33
N ARG A 94 -15.22 17.88 7.46
CA ARG A 94 -14.05 18.01 8.35
C ARG A 94 -13.97 16.84 9.31
N ILE A 95 -12.78 16.54 9.83
CA ILE A 95 -12.58 15.47 10.83
C ILE A 95 -13.46 15.69 12.06
N SER A 96 -13.65 16.94 12.49
CA SER A 96 -14.52 17.27 13.62
C SER A 96 -16.00 16.91 13.40
N GLY A 97 -16.43 16.70 12.16
CA GLY A 97 -17.80 16.35 11.77
C GLY A 97 -17.99 14.90 11.35
N VAL A 98 -16.99 14.02 11.54
CA VAL A 98 -17.08 12.59 11.20
C VAL A 98 -16.98 11.71 12.45
N ALA A 99 -17.42 10.47 12.35
CA ALA A 99 -17.27 9.50 13.44
C ALA A 99 -15.78 9.22 13.73
N ALA A 100 -15.46 8.73 14.93
CA ALA A 100 -14.08 8.40 15.32
C ALA A 100 -13.41 7.35 14.40
N SER A 101 -14.21 6.53 13.70
CA SER A 101 -13.74 5.61 12.65
C SER A 101 -13.20 6.32 11.41
N GLY A 102 -13.56 7.60 11.22
CA GLY A 102 -13.28 8.39 10.03
C GLY A 102 -14.19 8.06 8.84
N ASP A 103 -15.25 7.30 9.08
CA ASP A 103 -16.15 6.86 8.04
C ASP A 103 -17.21 7.92 7.75
N THR A 104 -17.29 8.32 6.48
CA THR A 104 -18.32 9.22 5.93
C THR A 104 -19.30 8.48 5.02
N GLY A 105 -19.11 7.17 4.83
CA GLY A 105 -19.80 6.35 3.84
C GLY A 105 -19.12 6.31 2.47
N GLU A 106 -17.92 6.88 2.33
CA GLU A 106 -17.23 7.02 1.04
C GLU A 106 -15.87 6.30 1.04
N THR A 107 -15.83 5.12 0.43
CA THR A 107 -14.55 4.42 0.12
C THR A 107 -14.38 4.28 -1.38
N PHE A 108 -13.13 4.39 -1.86
CA PHE A 108 -12.82 4.02 -3.24
C PHE A 108 -12.44 2.54 -3.32
N GLN A 109 -12.93 1.89 -4.37
CA GLN A 109 -12.62 0.49 -4.70
C GLN A 109 -11.83 0.38 -6.01
N ARG A 110 -11.82 1.45 -6.82
CA ARG A 110 -11.17 1.52 -8.13
C ARG A 110 -10.16 2.66 -8.14
N MET A 111 -9.01 2.45 -8.78
CA MET A 111 -7.95 3.47 -8.86
C MET A 111 -8.36 4.72 -9.62
N LYS A 112 -9.33 4.61 -10.54
CA LYS A 112 -9.97 5.79 -11.15
C LYS A 112 -10.59 6.71 -10.09
N HIS A 113 -11.43 6.16 -9.19
CA HIS A 113 -12.03 6.95 -8.12
C HIS A 113 -10.98 7.44 -7.11
N ALA A 114 -10.00 6.59 -6.78
CA ALA A 114 -8.88 6.98 -5.93
C ALA A 114 -8.14 8.22 -6.49
N SER A 115 -7.88 8.20 -7.81
CA SER A 115 -7.29 9.31 -8.53
C SER A 115 -8.19 10.54 -8.52
N GLU A 116 -9.50 10.41 -8.74
CA GLU A 116 -10.43 11.55 -8.67
C GLU A 116 -10.42 12.23 -7.29
N TYR A 117 -10.47 11.45 -6.20
CA TYR A 117 -10.34 11.99 -4.83
C TYR A 117 -8.98 12.66 -4.62
N PHE A 118 -7.90 12.03 -5.07
CA PHE A 118 -6.54 12.56 -4.98
C PHE A 118 -6.38 13.89 -5.72
N GLN A 119 -6.90 13.96 -6.94
CA GLN A 119 -6.88 15.15 -7.78
C GLN A 119 -7.68 16.30 -7.16
N LYS A 120 -8.81 16.03 -6.49
CA LYS A 120 -9.55 17.05 -5.72
C LYS A 120 -8.69 17.65 -4.60
N VAL A 121 -7.97 16.81 -3.85
CA VAL A 121 -7.04 17.26 -2.80
C VAL A 121 -5.96 18.15 -3.40
N LEU A 122 -5.27 17.69 -4.45
CA LEU A 122 -4.20 18.46 -5.11
C LEU A 122 -4.71 19.80 -5.67
N SER A 123 -5.90 19.80 -6.28
CA SER A 123 -6.51 21.00 -6.89
C SER A 123 -6.82 22.07 -5.84
N ARG A 124 -7.34 21.67 -4.67
CA ARG A 124 -7.61 22.60 -3.56
C ARG A 124 -6.33 23.26 -3.05
N TYR A 125 -5.19 22.57 -3.16
CA TYR A 125 -3.88 23.05 -2.76
C TYR A 125 -3.13 23.83 -3.86
N GLY A 126 -3.78 24.10 -4.99
CA GLY A 126 -3.19 24.89 -6.07
C GLY A 126 -2.08 24.16 -6.82
N VAL A 127 -2.01 22.83 -6.73
CA VAL A 127 -1.09 22.03 -7.55
C VAL A 127 -1.52 22.18 -9.01
N LYS A 128 -0.61 22.68 -9.84
CA LYS A 128 -0.82 22.82 -11.29
C LYS A 128 -1.01 21.44 -11.92
N ASP A 129 -1.88 21.39 -12.93
CA ASP A 129 -2.17 20.18 -13.69
C ASP A 129 -2.53 18.99 -12.77
N ALA A 130 -3.28 19.26 -11.69
CA ALA A 130 -3.66 18.25 -10.70
C ALA A 130 -4.30 17.01 -11.36
N ASN A 131 -5.06 17.17 -12.43
CA ASN A 131 -5.69 16.11 -13.23
C ASN A 131 -4.70 15.13 -13.89
N HIS A 132 -3.41 15.49 -14.02
CA HIS A 132 -2.36 14.62 -14.53
C HIS A 132 -1.72 13.73 -13.44
N TYR A 133 -2.06 13.96 -12.17
CA TYR A 133 -1.60 13.09 -11.08
C TYR A 133 -2.58 11.93 -10.87
N ILE A 134 -2.03 10.72 -10.81
CA ILE A 134 -2.75 9.46 -10.71
C ILE A 134 -2.28 8.74 -9.44
N LEU A 135 -3.24 8.37 -8.58
CA LEU A 135 -3.02 7.40 -7.51
C LEU A 135 -3.42 6.03 -8.04
N THR A 136 -2.45 5.13 -8.15
CA THR A 136 -2.61 3.84 -8.82
C THR A 136 -2.13 2.66 -7.99
N SER A 137 -2.44 1.46 -8.48
CA SER A 137 -2.04 0.18 -7.93
C SER A 137 -1.70 -0.85 -9.00
N ILE A 138 -0.71 -1.71 -8.74
CA ILE A 138 -0.51 -2.99 -9.43
C ILE A 138 -1.10 -4.11 -8.58
N ASP A 139 -2.04 -4.85 -9.15
CA ASP A 139 -2.88 -5.84 -8.46
C ASP A 139 -2.44 -7.30 -8.65
N THR A 140 -1.28 -7.55 -9.28
CA THR A 140 -0.74 -8.90 -9.57
C THR A 140 -0.58 -9.78 -8.32
N ALA A 141 -0.36 -9.18 -7.15
CA ALA A 141 -0.19 -9.87 -5.86
C ALA A 141 -1.47 -9.87 -5.00
N ASN A 142 -2.62 -9.45 -5.53
CA ASN A 142 -3.84 -9.28 -4.72
C ASN A 142 -4.34 -10.59 -4.10
N SER A 143 -4.19 -11.71 -4.81
CA SER A 143 -4.55 -13.06 -4.34
C SER A 143 -3.63 -13.55 -3.22
N LYS A 144 -2.45 -12.93 -3.07
CA LYS A 144 -1.47 -13.16 -2.01
C LYS A 144 -1.60 -12.16 -0.86
N GLY A 145 -2.56 -11.24 -0.95
CA GLY A 145 -2.84 -10.26 0.11
C GLY A 145 -2.05 -8.96 0.00
N PHE A 146 -1.37 -8.69 -1.12
CA PHE A 146 -0.53 -7.50 -1.30
C PHE A 146 -0.93 -6.66 -2.50
N THR A 147 -0.67 -5.35 -2.44
CA THR A 147 -0.89 -4.39 -3.52
C THR A 147 0.26 -3.38 -3.56
N LEU A 148 0.81 -3.12 -4.75
CA LEU A 148 1.81 -2.08 -4.95
C LEU A 148 1.13 -0.78 -5.36
N PHE A 149 1.22 0.25 -4.54
CA PHE A 149 0.70 1.57 -4.82
C PHE A 149 1.77 2.48 -5.40
N ALA A 150 1.36 3.41 -6.26
CA ALA A 150 2.21 4.47 -6.77
C ALA A 150 1.44 5.77 -6.98
N VAL A 151 2.17 6.88 -6.90
CA VAL A 151 1.73 8.21 -7.30
C VAL A 151 2.48 8.59 -8.56
N VAL A 152 1.75 8.86 -9.63
CA VAL A 152 2.31 9.06 -10.97
C VAL A 152 1.85 10.40 -11.50
N TYR A 153 2.77 11.16 -12.09
CA TYR A 153 2.44 12.28 -12.97
C TYR A 153 2.49 11.82 -14.42
N ARG A 154 1.38 11.97 -15.15
CA ARG A 154 1.26 11.67 -16.58
C ARG A 154 0.60 12.83 -17.32
N PRO A 155 1.30 13.52 -18.22
CA PRO A 155 0.75 14.67 -18.95
C PRO A 155 -0.01 14.28 -20.24
N PHE A 156 -0.43 13.02 -20.38
CA PHE A 156 -1.01 12.48 -21.61
C PHE A 156 -2.32 11.73 -21.32
N ASP A 157 -3.43 12.20 -21.91
CA ASP A 157 -4.74 11.54 -21.79
C ASP A 157 -4.89 10.26 -22.64
N THR A 158 -3.93 10.03 -23.53
CA THR A 158 -3.84 8.83 -24.36
C THR A 158 -2.39 8.37 -24.42
N ILE A 159 -2.17 7.09 -24.14
CA ILE A 159 -0.85 6.45 -24.19
C ILE A 159 -0.89 5.27 -25.14
N ARG A 160 0.22 5.03 -25.84
CA ARG A 160 0.44 3.85 -26.66
C ARG A 160 1.69 3.14 -26.15
N VAL A 161 1.52 1.99 -25.54
CA VAL A 161 2.55 1.31 -24.73
C VAL A 161 2.66 -0.17 -25.13
N ILE A 162 3.80 -0.77 -24.80
CA ILE A 162 3.95 -2.22 -24.82
C ILE A 162 3.39 -2.75 -23.50
N ASP A 163 2.54 -3.77 -23.58
CA ASP A 163 1.98 -4.45 -22.41
C ASP A 163 3.10 -5.03 -21.56
N LYS A 164 3.24 -4.54 -20.33
CA LYS A 164 4.32 -4.92 -19.41
C LYS A 164 4.20 -6.34 -18.85
N TYR A 165 3.07 -7.02 -19.06
CA TYR A 165 2.87 -8.38 -18.60
C TYR A 165 3.32 -9.43 -19.62
N ASP A 166 3.25 -9.13 -20.92
CA ASP A 166 3.74 -10.01 -21.99
C ASP A 166 4.99 -9.49 -22.70
N GLY A 167 5.31 -8.20 -22.58
CA GLY A 167 6.46 -7.55 -23.17
C GLY A 167 6.41 -7.40 -24.70
N VAL A 168 5.28 -7.70 -25.34
CA VAL A 168 5.16 -7.81 -26.80
C VAL A 168 3.96 -7.05 -27.35
N THR A 169 2.80 -7.11 -26.69
CA THR A 169 1.55 -6.57 -27.25
C THR A 169 1.53 -5.06 -27.17
N VAL A 170 1.34 -4.39 -28.32
CA VAL A 170 1.12 -2.93 -28.34
C VAL A 170 -0.34 -2.62 -28.04
N ARG A 171 -0.58 -1.76 -27.06
CA ARG A 171 -1.92 -1.31 -26.66
C ARG A 171 -2.01 0.22 -26.66
N THR A 172 -3.21 0.72 -26.91
CA THR A 172 -3.55 2.13 -26.73
C THR A 172 -4.56 2.23 -25.60
N PHE A 173 -4.30 3.10 -24.63
CA PHE A 173 -5.19 3.36 -23.50
C PHE A 173 -5.51 4.85 -23.40
N THR A 174 -6.74 5.14 -22.98
CA THR A 174 -7.30 6.47 -22.75
C THR A 174 -7.78 6.58 -21.31
N ILE A 175 -8.08 7.78 -20.82
CA ILE A 175 -8.68 8.01 -19.48
C ILE A 175 -9.97 7.21 -19.20
N SER A 176 -10.61 6.64 -20.22
CA SER A 176 -11.79 5.77 -20.07
C SER A 176 -11.43 4.32 -19.74
N ASP A 177 -10.21 3.89 -20.06
CA ASP A 177 -9.73 2.52 -19.90
C ASP A 177 -9.24 2.24 -18.47
N ARG A 178 -9.58 1.07 -17.91
CA ARG A 178 -9.08 0.66 -16.59
C ARG A 178 -7.55 0.65 -16.55
N LEU A 179 -6.93 0.08 -17.58
CA LEU A 179 -5.48 -0.10 -17.68
C LEU A 179 -4.73 1.20 -17.95
N TYR A 180 -5.42 2.28 -18.35
CA TYR A 180 -4.79 3.60 -18.36
C TYR A 180 -4.28 3.97 -16.98
N TYR A 181 -4.97 3.62 -15.91
CA TYR A 181 -4.53 4.03 -14.58
C TYR A 181 -3.27 3.28 -14.12
N GLU A 182 -2.81 2.23 -14.78
CA GLU A 182 -1.53 1.60 -14.45
C GLU A 182 -0.33 2.46 -14.89
N PRO A 183 0.80 2.41 -14.15
CA PRO A 183 2.02 3.11 -14.52
C PRO A 183 2.71 2.48 -15.73
N PHE A 184 3.33 3.29 -16.58
CA PHE A 184 4.13 2.86 -17.72
C PHE A 184 5.33 3.78 -17.87
N GLU A 185 6.56 3.24 -17.84
CA GLU A 185 7.76 4.10 -17.92
C GLU A 185 7.84 4.83 -19.26
N LYS A 186 7.60 4.10 -20.36
CA LYS A 186 7.83 4.57 -21.74
C LYS A 186 6.69 4.19 -22.67
N ASP A 187 6.48 5.01 -23.68
CA ASP A 187 5.64 4.66 -24.83
C ASP A 187 6.39 3.74 -25.81
N VAL A 188 5.69 3.28 -26.85
CA VAL A 188 6.24 2.45 -27.93
C VAL A 188 7.42 3.07 -28.70
N THR A 189 7.65 4.38 -28.57
CA THR A 189 8.79 5.08 -29.19
C THR A 189 9.98 5.20 -28.25
N GLY A 190 9.84 4.73 -27.00
CA GLY A 190 10.86 4.84 -25.96
C GLY A 190 10.85 6.17 -25.19
N ARG A 191 9.91 7.08 -25.49
CA ARG A 191 9.77 8.35 -24.76
C ARG A 191 9.16 8.08 -23.39
N ARG A 192 9.73 8.69 -22.34
CA ARG A 192 9.17 8.62 -20.98
C ARG A 192 7.79 9.28 -20.95
N ILE A 193 6.80 8.60 -20.37
CA ILE A 193 5.42 9.09 -20.27
C ILE A 193 4.97 9.32 -18.82
N ASP A 194 5.57 8.58 -17.88
CA ASP A 194 5.26 8.70 -16.46
C ASP A 194 6.46 9.17 -15.66
N THR A 195 6.18 10.01 -14.67
CA THR A 195 7.12 10.33 -13.58
C THR A 195 6.53 9.86 -12.26
N VAL A 196 7.23 8.98 -11.56
CA VAL A 196 6.77 8.43 -10.29
C VAL A 196 7.24 9.33 -9.16
N VAL A 197 6.28 9.78 -8.35
CA VAL A 197 6.48 10.66 -7.20
C VAL A 197 6.79 9.85 -5.95
N ASP A 198 5.95 8.86 -5.65
CA ASP A 198 6.04 8.01 -4.46
C ASP A 198 5.45 6.62 -4.70
N TRP A 199 5.81 5.64 -3.87
CA TRP A 199 5.29 4.28 -3.97
C TRP A 199 5.37 3.51 -2.65
N SER A 200 4.54 2.48 -2.52
CA SER A 200 4.66 1.50 -1.44
C SER A 200 3.93 0.19 -1.77
N GLY A 201 4.58 -0.94 -1.50
CA GLY A 201 3.91 -2.23 -1.42
C GLY A 201 3.24 -2.38 -0.05
N LEU A 202 1.93 -2.62 -0.01
CA LEU A 202 1.15 -2.71 1.23
C LEU A 202 0.27 -3.96 1.27
N PRO A 203 0.03 -4.54 2.47
CA PRO A 203 -1.00 -5.55 2.65
C PRO A 203 -2.39 -4.97 2.44
N ARG A 204 -3.25 -5.78 1.83
CA ARG A 204 -4.60 -5.39 1.42
C ARG A 204 -5.54 -5.13 2.58
N GLU A 205 -5.37 -5.78 3.74
CA GLU A 205 -6.22 -5.46 4.88
C GLU A 205 -6.05 -4.02 5.38
N LEU A 206 -4.88 -3.41 5.19
CA LEU A 206 -4.58 -2.09 5.73
C LEU A 206 -5.25 -0.93 4.99
N ILE A 207 -5.79 -1.16 3.79
CA ILE A 207 -6.31 -0.11 2.91
C ILE A 207 -7.85 -0.12 2.78
N LYS A 208 -8.53 -0.99 3.55
CA LYS A 208 -9.98 -1.22 3.41
C LYS A 208 -10.85 -0.15 4.04
N THR A 209 -10.32 0.59 5.02
CA THR A 209 -11.10 1.59 5.77
C THR A 209 -10.94 2.97 5.13
N GLN A 210 -11.97 3.80 5.24
CA GLN A 210 -11.88 5.18 4.76
C GLN A 210 -10.76 5.96 5.46
N LYS A 211 -10.54 5.75 6.76
CA LYS A 211 -9.38 6.32 7.48
C LYS A 211 -8.06 5.99 6.79
N ALA A 212 -7.83 4.72 6.44
CA ALA A 212 -6.60 4.33 5.76
C ALA A 212 -6.45 4.97 4.38
N GLN A 213 -7.55 5.04 3.63
CA GLN A 213 -7.60 5.70 2.33
C GLN A 213 -7.33 7.20 2.45
N ALA A 214 -7.91 7.88 3.44
CA ALA A 214 -7.66 9.28 3.72
C ALA A 214 -6.20 9.53 4.07
N VAL A 215 -5.60 8.74 4.97
CA VAL A 215 -4.18 8.85 5.31
C VAL A 215 -3.31 8.63 4.07
N MET A 216 -3.62 7.63 3.23
CA MET A 216 -2.90 7.40 1.97
C MET A 216 -2.96 8.62 1.04
N LEU A 217 -4.16 9.20 0.83
CA LEU A 217 -4.35 10.41 0.03
C LEU A 217 -3.53 11.59 0.58
N THR A 218 -3.56 11.80 1.90
CA THR A 218 -2.80 12.87 2.57
C THR A 218 -1.30 12.70 2.37
N MET A 219 -0.78 11.48 2.58
CA MET A 219 0.65 11.20 2.41
C MET A 219 1.07 11.38 0.95
N ALA A 220 0.30 10.83 0.00
CA ALA A 220 0.53 10.99 -1.43
C ALA A 220 0.55 12.48 -1.84
N ALA A 221 -0.37 13.28 -1.30
CA ALA A 221 -0.47 14.70 -1.65
C ALA A 221 0.75 15.48 -1.15
N ASN A 222 1.20 15.21 0.08
CA ASN A 222 2.42 15.81 0.59
C ASN A 222 3.65 15.43 -0.25
N MET A 223 3.73 14.22 -0.80
CA MET A 223 4.84 13.84 -1.69
C MET A 223 4.84 14.64 -3.00
N VAL A 224 3.66 14.93 -3.56
CA VAL A 224 3.53 15.80 -4.73
C VAL A 224 3.93 17.24 -4.40
N VAL A 225 3.37 17.82 -3.33
CA VAL A 225 3.64 19.23 -2.98
C VAL A 225 5.09 19.43 -2.50
N ASN A 226 5.78 18.37 -2.08
CA ASN A 226 7.20 18.38 -1.76
C ASN A 226 8.10 17.96 -2.93
N GLU A 227 7.53 17.80 -4.13
CA GLU A 227 8.26 17.51 -5.37
C GLU A 227 9.15 16.26 -5.30
N LYS A 228 8.74 15.26 -4.49
CA LYS A 228 9.46 14.00 -4.38
C LYS A 228 9.47 13.29 -5.72
N LYS A 229 10.55 12.57 -5.99
CA LYS A 229 10.68 11.66 -7.13
C LYS A 229 11.20 10.32 -6.63
N SER A 230 10.67 9.25 -7.18
CA SER A 230 11.04 7.88 -6.84
C SER A 230 11.46 7.13 -8.11
N PRO A 231 12.64 7.46 -8.70
CA PRO A 231 13.09 6.85 -9.95
C PRO A 231 13.32 5.34 -9.84
N GLU A 232 13.56 4.83 -8.62
CA GLU A 232 13.75 3.41 -8.32
C GLU A 232 12.47 2.58 -8.49
N TYR A 233 11.29 3.22 -8.59
CA TYR A 233 10.01 2.54 -8.74
C TYR A 233 9.99 1.54 -9.90
N TRP A 234 10.62 1.86 -11.03
CA TRP A 234 10.57 1.01 -12.22
C TRP A 234 11.24 -0.33 -12.02
N ASP A 235 12.27 -0.40 -11.18
CA ASP A 235 12.90 -1.67 -10.82
C ASP A 235 12.10 -2.41 -9.76
N VAL A 236 11.46 -1.67 -8.85
CA VAL A 236 10.51 -2.24 -7.87
C VAL A 236 9.32 -2.88 -8.56
N GLU A 237 8.73 -2.24 -9.57
CA GLU A 237 7.60 -2.78 -10.32
C GLU A 237 7.97 -4.09 -11.04
N LYS A 238 9.15 -4.16 -11.68
CA LYS A 238 9.64 -5.39 -12.32
C LYS A 238 9.77 -6.52 -11.31
N ARG A 239 10.42 -6.26 -10.17
CA ARG A 239 10.56 -7.24 -9.08
C ARG A 239 9.21 -7.67 -8.52
N TRP A 240 8.27 -6.73 -8.39
CA TRP A 240 6.90 -7.00 -7.94
C TRP A 240 6.16 -7.95 -8.89
N ILE A 241 6.23 -7.69 -10.19
CA ILE A 241 5.65 -8.56 -11.23
C ILE A 241 6.33 -9.93 -11.24
N ALA A 242 7.63 -9.99 -10.96
CA ALA A 242 8.40 -11.23 -10.82
C ALA A 242 8.07 -12.04 -9.55
N GLY A 243 7.25 -11.51 -8.64
CA GLY A 243 6.77 -12.22 -7.45
C GLY A 243 7.50 -11.86 -6.15
N GLU A 244 8.38 -10.85 -6.13
CA GLU A 244 9.14 -10.43 -4.95
C GLU A 244 8.34 -9.49 -4.00
N PHE A 245 7.01 -9.57 -4.03
CA PHE A 245 6.13 -8.61 -3.34
C PHE A 245 6.29 -8.61 -1.80
N GLU A 246 6.48 -9.77 -1.17
CA GLU A 246 6.71 -9.86 0.29
C GLU A 246 8.02 -9.16 0.68
N GLU A 247 9.10 -9.47 -0.03
CA GLU A 247 10.42 -8.88 0.25
C GLU A 247 10.42 -7.36 0.06
N ILE A 248 9.83 -6.87 -1.04
CA ILE A 248 9.71 -5.44 -1.32
C ILE A 248 8.94 -4.74 -0.19
N THR A 249 7.81 -5.31 0.23
CA THR A 249 7.02 -4.75 1.33
C THR A 249 7.79 -4.79 2.64
N GLU A 250 8.48 -5.89 2.98
CA GLU A 250 9.26 -6.00 4.22
C GLU A 250 10.38 -4.97 4.28
N GLN A 251 11.18 -4.88 3.22
CA GLN A 251 12.30 -3.96 3.12
C GLN A 251 11.82 -2.52 3.30
N LYS A 252 10.75 -2.14 2.59
CA LYS A 252 10.18 -0.79 2.69
C LYS A 252 9.62 -0.51 4.08
N MET A 253 8.85 -1.44 4.66
CA MET A 253 8.27 -1.27 6.00
C MET A 253 9.33 -1.16 7.10
N ASN A 254 10.39 -1.97 7.04
CA ASN A 254 11.51 -1.93 7.99
C ASN A 254 12.31 -0.63 7.85
N ALA A 255 12.60 -0.19 6.62
CA ALA A 255 13.28 1.07 6.38
C ALA A 255 12.50 2.26 6.97
N VAL A 256 11.18 2.30 6.78
CA VAL A 256 10.31 3.33 7.33
C VAL A 256 10.24 3.26 8.85
N ARG A 257 10.10 2.06 9.43
CA ARG A 257 10.09 1.86 10.89
C ARG A 257 11.31 2.49 11.55
N ASN A 258 12.49 2.18 11.00
CA ASN A 258 13.77 2.65 11.52
C ASN A 258 13.87 4.19 11.46
N LYS A 259 13.45 4.79 10.33
CA LYS A 259 13.45 6.25 10.16
C LYS A 259 12.46 6.94 11.10
N MET A 260 11.31 6.31 11.35
CA MET A 260 10.31 6.78 12.30
C MET A 260 10.70 6.50 13.76
N LYS A 261 11.80 5.77 14.03
CA LYS A 261 12.22 5.38 15.39
C LYS A 261 11.08 4.74 16.19
N ILE A 262 10.42 3.77 15.57
CA ILE A 262 9.39 2.95 16.21
C ILE A 262 10.06 1.68 16.72
N GLU A 263 9.95 1.45 18.03
CA GLU A 263 10.49 0.26 18.73
C GLU A 263 9.60 -0.97 18.56
#